data_AF-A0A1K0GYI1-F1
#
_entry.id   AF-A0A1K0GYI1-F1
#
_cell.length_a   1.000
_cell.length_b   1.000
_cell.length_c   1.000
_cell.angle_alpha   90.00
_cell.angle_beta   90.00
_cell.angle_gamma   90.00
#
_symmetry.space_group_name_H-M   'P 1'
#
loop_
_entity.id
_entity.type
_entity.pdbx_description
1 polymer ?
#
loop_
_entity_poly.entity_id
_entity_poly.type
_entity_poly.pdbx_seq_one_letter_code
_entity_poly.pdbx_strand_id
1 'polypeptide(L)'
;MSFREELRHQFAAESESDAVGRIRFYAAGLNILGGIFAFALIFMMVGGRLSWAAAPGCALLIAGAVWGVMVQLTRDVFAGRQRLWWAWGCTVLGVLEIVVVANLAS
;
A
#
# COMPACT_ATOMS: atom_id res chain seq x y z
N MET A 1 -19.35 4.56 19.75
CA MET A 1 -18.00 4.88 20.27
C MET A 1 -18.07 4.87 21.77
N SER A 2 -17.23 4.05 22.43
CA SER A 2 -17.15 4.04 23.90
C SER A 2 -16.17 5.10 24.39
N PHE A 3 -16.40 5.65 25.58
CA PHE A 3 -15.51 6.62 26.24
C PHE A 3 -14.03 6.17 26.31
N ARG A 4 -13.81 4.85 26.35
CA ARG A 4 -12.47 4.24 26.37
C ARG A 4 -11.75 4.31 25.02
N GLU A 5 -12.49 4.32 23.92
CA GLU A 5 -11.95 4.53 22.57
C GLU A 5 -11.56 5.99 22.36
N GLU A 6 -12.39 6.92 22.84
CA GLU A 6 -12.13 8.37 22.76
C GLU A 6 -10.82 8.75 23.49
N LEU A 7 -10.61 8.19 24.69
CA LEU A 7 -9.37 8.42 25.46
C LEU A 7 -8.14 7.82 24.78
N ARG A 8 -8.22 6.60 24.23
CA ARG A 8 -7.12 6.05 23.44
C ARG A 8 -6.82 6.90 22.21
N HIS A 9 -7.85 7.45 21.57
CA HIS A 9 -7.68 8.35 20.43
C HIS A 9 -7.00 9.65 20.79
N GLN A 10 -7.37 10.30 21.91
CA GLN A 10 -6.74 11.54 22.34
C GLN A 10 -5.27 11.33 22.71
N PHE A 11 -4.96 10.29 23.49
CA PHE A 11 -3.57 9.98 23.86
C PHE A 11 -2.72 9.53 22.65
N ALA A 12 -3.30 8.83 21.67
CA ALA A 12 -2.58 8.42 20.47
C ALA A 12 -2.24 9.62 19.57
N ALA A 13 -3.18 10.57 19.41
CA ALA A 13 -2.96 11.80 18.65
C ALA A 13 -1.93 12.73 19.30
N GLU A 14 -1.89 12.80 20.63
CA GLU A 14 -0.86 13.57 21.36
C GLU A 14 0.52 12.90 21.32
N SER A 15 0.59 11.58 21.10
CA SER A 15 1.86 10.83 21.09
C SER A 15 2.60 10.79 19.73
N GLU A 16 1.92 11.11 18.62
CA GLU A 16 2.55 11.06 17.30
C GLU A 16 3.21 12.40 16.98
N SER A 17 4.54 12.41 16.89
CA SER A 17 5.26 13.57 16.37
C SER A 17 4.79 13.91 14.95
N ASP A 18 4.59 15.19 14.68
CA ASP A 18 4.15 15.72 13.38
C ASP A 18 4.99 15.18 12.19
N ALA A 19 6.28 14.88 12.45
CA ALA A 19 7.18 14.25 11.48
C ALA A 19 6.77 12.81 11.11
N VAL A 20 6.33 12.01 12.09
CA VAL A 20 5.90 10.62 11.89
C VAL A 20 4.61 10.57 11.09
N GLY A 21 3.68 11.48 11.36
CA GLY A 21 2.44 11.63 10.58
C GLY A 21 2.72 11.91 9.11
N ARG A 22 3.67 12.82 8.80
CA ARG A 22 4.09 13.11 7.43
C ARG A 22 4.73 11.91 6.73
N ILE A 23 5.63 11.20 7.41
CA ILE A 23 6.27 9.99 6.85
C ILE A 23 5.20 8.94 6.48
N ARG A 24 4.24 8.72 7.37
CA ARG A 24 3.12 7.79 7.14
C ARG A 24 2.27 8.22 5.93
N PHE A 25 1.99 9.51 5.79
CA PHE A 25 1.26 10.05 4.65
C PHE A 25 2.02 9.84 3.32
N TYR A 26 3.32 10.15 3.27
CA TYR A 26 4.14 9.94 2.08
C TYR A 26 4.31 8.46 1.73
N ALA A 27 4.52 7.60 2.72
CA ALA A 27 4.63 6.16 2.52
C ALA A 27 3.32 5.54 2.01
N ALA A 28 2.17 6.02 2.50
CA ALA A 28 0.87 5.65 1.96
C ALA A 28 0.70 6.13 0.51
N GLY A 29 1.13 7.36 0.21
CA GLY A 29 1.13 7.91 -1.15
C GLY A 29 1.93 7.07 -2.14
N LEU A 30 3.12 6.59 -1.74
CA LEU A 30 3.94 5.69 -2.56
C LEU A 30 3.22 4.37 -2.90
N ASN A 31 2.52 3.78 -1.93
CA ASN A 31 1.74 2.56 -2.18
C ASN A 31 0.58 2.80 -3.15
N ILE A 32 -0.09 3.97 -3.07
CA ILE A 32 -1.14 4.36 -4.02
C ILE A 32 -0.56 4.48 -5.43
N LEU A 33 0.59 5.13 -5.58
CA LEU A 33 1.29 5.21 -6.87
C LEU A 33 1.66 3.83 -7.40
N GLY A 34 2.07 2.89 -6.54
CA GLY A 34 2.31 1.50 -6.90
C GLY A 34 1.07 0.80 -7.50
N GLY A 35 -0.11 1.01 -6.91
CA GLY A 35 -1.36 0.49 -7.49
C GLY A 35 -1.76 1.16 -8.80
N ILE A 36 -1.52 2.47 -8.95
CA ILE A 36 -1.72 3.17 -10.24
C ILE A 36 -0.81 2.55 -11.31
N PHE A 37 0.45 2.29 -10.97
CA PHE A 37 1.39 1.62 -11.86
C PHE A 37 0.93 0.21 -12.25
N ALA A 38 0.30 -0.53 -11.33
CA ALA A 38 -0.29 -1.84 -11.62
C ALA A 38 -1.32 -1.79 -12.76
N PHE A 39 -2.15 -0.75 -12.82
CA PHE A 39 -3.10 -0.59 -13.94
C PHE A 39 -2.37 -0.42 -15.28
N ALA A 40 -1.27 0.32 -15.32
CA ALA A 40 -0.46 0.45 -16.53
C ALA A 40 0.11 -0.91 -16.98
N LEU A 41 0.55 -1.75 -16.03
CA LEU A 41 1.01 -3.11 -16.32
C LEU A 41 -0.12 -4.01 -16.85
N ILE A 42 -1.34 -3.89 -16.30
CA ILE A 42 -2.52 -4.61 -16.81
C ILE A 42 -2.81 -4.19 -18.25
N PHE A 43 -2.74 -2.90 -18.60
CA PHE A 43 -2.88 -2.45 -19.98
C PHE A 43 -1.81 -3.05 -20.90
N MET A 44 -0.57 -3.18 -20.42
CA MET A 44 0.49 -3.86 -21.18
C MET A 44 0.21 -5.36 -21.38
N MET A 45 -0.38 -6.05 -20.40
CA MET A 45 -0.80 -7.45 -20.54
C MET A 45 -1.92 -7.61 -21.57
N VAL A 46 -2.94 -6.75 -21.52
CA VAL A 46 -4.03 -6.74 -22.51
C VAL A 46 -3.49 -6.47 -23.92
N GLY A 47 -2.48 -5.61 -24.04
CA GLY A 47 -1.78 -5.35 -25.29
C GLY A 47 -0.79 -6.43 -25.73
N GLY A 48 -0.67 -7.55 -25.00
CA GLY A 48 0.24 -8.66 -25.32
C GLY A 48 1.72 -8.34 -25.11
N ARG A 49 2.06 -7.24 -24.44
CA ARG A 49 3.44 -6.78 -24.19
C ARG A 49 4.02 -7.32 -22.89
N LEU A 50 3.19 -7.91 -22.03
CA LEU A 50 3.57 -8.49 -20.76
C LEU A 50 2.80 -9.80 -20.54
N SER A 51 3.45 -10.80 -19.96
CA SER A 51 2.80 -12.08 -19.65
C SER A 51 1.72 -11.91 -18.57
N TRP A 52 0.61 -12.62 -18.74
CA TRP A 52 -0.44 -12.75 -17.71
C TRP A 52 0.04 -13.42 -16.42
N ALA A 53 1.23 -14.04 -16.44
CA ALA A 53 1.90 -14.49 -15.22
C ALA A 53 2.22 -13.36 -14.24
N ALA A 54 2.27 -12.09 -14.68
CA ALA A 54 2.47 -10.92 -13.80
C ALA A 54 1.17 -10.40 -13.15
N ALA A 55 0.02 -11.03 -13.44
CA ALA A 55 -1.28 -10.61 -12.91
C ALA A 55 -1.38 -10.69 -11.38
N PRO A 56 -0.90 -11.74 -10.68
CA PRO A 56 -0.95 -11.77 -9.22
C PRO A 56 -0.08 -10.66 -8.60
N GLY A 57 1.07 -10.35 -9.19
CA GLY A 57 1.89 -9.21 -8.79
C GLY A 57 1.17 -7.86 -8.92
N CYS A 58 0.38 -7.68 -9.98
CA CYS A 58 -0.47 -6.49 -10.14
C CYS A 58 -1.61 -6.44 -9.12
N ALA A 59 -2.21 -7.59 -8.78
CA ALA A 59 -3.24 -7.65 -7.74
C ALA A 59 -2.67 -7.27 -6.37
N LEU A 60 -1.44 -7.69 -6.06
CA LEU A 60 -0.73 -7.29 -4.83
C LEU A 60 -0.44 -5.80 -4.80
N LEU A 61 0.00 -5.19 -5.90
CA LEU A 61 0.18 -3.74 -5.99
C LEU A 61 -1.13 -2.97 -5.76
N ILE A 62 -2.24 -3.43 -6.34
CA ILE A 62 -3.57 -2.82 -6.14
C ILE A 62 -3.99 -2.97 -4.66
N ALA A 63 -3.79 -4.13 -4.06
CA ALA A 63 -4.07 -4.34 -2.64
C ALA A 63 -3.22 -3.40 -1.75
N GLY A 64 -1.93 -3.23 -2.08
CA GLY A 64 -1.04 -2.27 -1.43
C GLY A 64 -1.56 -0.84 -1.50
N ALA A 65 -2.05 -0.41 -2.66
CA ALA A 65 -2.69 0.90 -2.83
C ALA A 65 -3.96 1.07 -1.99
N VAL A 66 -4.83 0.06 -1.95
CA VAL A 66 -6.04 0.08 -1.10
C VAL A 66 -5.65 0.25 0.37
N TRP A 67 -4.66 -0.49 0.85
CA TRP A 67 -4.14 -0.29 2.20
C TRP A 67 -3.54 1.10 2.39
N GLY A 68 -2.83 1.66 1.42
CA GLY A 68 -2.33 3.04 1.43
C GLY A 68 -3.45 4.07 1.61
N VAL A 69 -4.55 3.96 0.86
CA VAL A 69 -5.74 4.82 1.04
C VAL A 69 -6.31 4.65 2.45
N MET A 70 -6.44 3.42 2.94
CA MET A 70 -6.95 3.15 4.29
C MET A 70 -6.04 3.77 5.35
N VAL A 71 -4.72 3.78 5.18
CA VAL A 71 -3.77 4.44 6.10
C VAL A 71 -4.03 5.94 6.16
N GLN A 72 -4.29 6.61 5.03
CA GLN A 72 -4.61 8.04 4.99
C GLN A 72 -5.95 8.36 5.66
N LEU A 73 -6.92 7.46 5.58
CA LEU A 73 -8.23 7.60 6.22
C LEU A 73 -8.21 7.25 7.72
N THR A 74 -7.15 6.59 8.21
CA THR A 74 -7.08 6.11 9.60
C THR A 74 -6.52 7.20 10.52
N ARG A 75 -7.36 7.66 11.46
CA ARG A 75 -6.95 8.60 12.51
C ARG A 75 -6.18 7.94 13.67
N ASP A 76 -6.26 6.62 13.78
CA ASP A 76 -5.49 5.83 14.76
C ASP A 76 -4.07 5.52 14.24
N VAL A 77 -3.07 5.89 15.04
CA VAL A 77 -1.64 5.75 14.72
C VAL A 77 -1.19 4.29 14.68
N PHE A 78 -1.64 3.48 15.65
CA PHE A 78 -1.23 2.09 15.78
C PHE A 78 -1.85 1.25 14.67
N ALA A 79 -3.16 1.40 14.46
CA ALA A 79 -3.86 0.75 13.35
C ALA A 79 -3.31 1.23 12.00
N GLY A 80 -2.99 2.51 11.86
CA GLY A 80 -2.38 3.06 10.65
C GLY A 80 -0.99 2.49 10.36
N ARG A 81 -0.14 2.31 11.38
CA ARG A 81 1.17 1.66 11.21
C ARG A 81 1.04 0.21 10.78
N GLN A 82 0.16 -0.56 11.41
CA GLN A 82 -0.06 -1.96 11.06
C GLN A 82 -0.57 -2.09 9.61
N ARG A 83 -1.51 -1.24 9.21
CA ARG A 83 -2.01 -1.17 7.81
C ARG A 83 -0.92 -0.77 6.84
N LEU A 84 -0.03 0.14 7.23
CA LEU A 84 1.11 0.54 6.40
C LEU A 84 2.10 -0.62 6.20
N TRP A 85 2.34 -1.44 7.22
CA TRP A 85 3.15 -2.66 7.09
C TRP A 85 2.54 -3.65 6.09
N TRP A 86 1.23 -3.87 6.15
CA TRP A 86 0.53 -4.69 5.16
C TRP A 86 0.63 -4.09 3.75
N ALA A 87 0.45 -2.77 3.61
CA ALA A 87 0.60 -2.07 2.34
C ALA A 87 1.98 -2.32 1.71
N TRP A 88 3.05 -2.15 2.51
CA TRP A 88 4.41 -2.40 2.08
C TRP A 88 4.66 -3.86 1.72
N GLY A 89 4.16 -4.81 2.52
CA GLY A 89 4.28 -6.24 2.23
C GLY A 89 3.67 -6.60 0.87
N CYS A 90 2.45 -6.12 0.61
CA CYS A 90 1.79 -6.30 -0.69
C CYS A 90 2.59 -5.66 -1.83
N THR A 91 3.04 -4.41 -1.67
CA THR A 91 3.76 -3.71 -2.72
C THR A 91 5.10 -4.37 -3.05
N VAL A 92 5.89 -4.75 -2.04
CA VAL A 92 7.19 -5.41 -2.22
C VAL A 92 7.04 -6.76 -2.89
N LEU A 93 6.10 -7.59 -2.43
CA LEU A 93 5.83 -8.89 -3.03
C LEU A 93 5.34 -8.74 -4.48
N GLY A 94 4.45 -7.77 -4.73
CA GLY A 94 3.95 -7.49 -6.07
C GLY A 94 5.06 -7.07 -7.03
N VAL A 95 5.93 -6.14 -6.61
CA VAL A 95 7.11 -5.73 -7.41
C VAL A 95 8.04 -6.92 -7.67
N LEU A 96 8.36 -7.70 -6.63
CA LEU A 96 9.25 -8.86 -6.78
C LEU A 96 8.69 -9.86 -7.79
N GLU A 97 7.41 -10.18 -7.71
CA GLU A 97 6.76 -11.09 -8.65
C GLU A 97 6.83 -10.57 -10.08
N ILE A 98 6.50 -9.29 -10.31
CA ILE A 98 6.57 -8.66 -11.63
C ILE A 98 8.01 -8.70 -12.17
N VAL A 99 9.01 -8.39 -11.34
CA VAL A 99 10.42 -8.41 -11.73
C VAL A 99 10.86 -9.83 -12.09
N VAL A 100 10.49 -10.83 -11.28
CA VAL A 100 10.82 -12.24 -11.54
C VAL A 100 10.18 -12.69 -12.84
N VAL A 101 8.89 -12.41 -13.06
CA VAL A 101 8.19 -12.77 -14.31
C VAL A 101 8.82 -12.07 -15.51
N ALA A 102 9.18 -10.78 -15.40
CA ALA A 102 9.81 -10.04 -16.48
C ALA A 102 11.20 -10.60 -16.85
N ASN A 103 12.00 -11.03 -15.86
CA ASN A 103 13.32 -11.64 -16.10
C ASN A 103 13.24 -13.09 -16.57
N LEU A 104 12.17 -13.82 -16.25
CA LEU A 104 11.96 -15.18 -16.75
C LEU A 104 11.37 -15.19 -18.16
N ALA A 105 10.77 -14.08 -18.60
CA ALA A 105 10.16 -13.93 -19.92
C ALA A 105 11.13 -13.32 -20.97
N SER A 106 12.33 -12.88 -20.56
CA SER A 106 13.42 -12.39 -21.42
C SER A 106 14.38 -13.50 -21.82
#